data_AF-A0A9E6BUJ2-F1
#
_entry.id   AF-A0A9E6BUJ2-F1
#
_cell.length_a   1.000
_cell.length_b   1.000
_cell.length_c   1.000
_cell.angle_alpha   90.00
_cell.angle_beta   90.00
_cell.angle_gamma   90.00
#
_symmetry.space_group_name_H-M   'P 1'
#
loop_
_entity.id
_entity.type
_entity.pdbx_description
1 polymer ?
#
loop_
_entity_poly.entity_id
_entity_poly.type
_entity_poly.pdbx_seq_one_letter_code
_entity_poly.pdbx_strand_id
1 'polypeptide(L)'
;MRLILILATMVFLNGCLATSGGMRSFTSTPSGATVTIDGYGACETPCTVKLDGYRKVTVAKAGYKAQRFGVNPGSADVNVILELAAPTGVVDAEALPDL
;
A
#
# COMPACT_ATOMS: atom_id res chain seq x y z
N MET A 1 -43.34 -35.35 29.94
CA MET A 1 -43.49 -35.82 28.54
C MET A 1 -44.13 -34.66 27.78
N ARG A 2 -43.50 -33.83 26.95
CA ARG A 2 -42.19 -33.71 26.26
C ARG A 2 -41.95 -32.19 26.18
N LEU A 3 -40.82 -31.65 26.63
CA LEU A 3 -39.61 -31.38 25.84
C LEU A 3 -39.90 -30.82 24.44
N ILE A 4 -39.20 -29.72 24.11
CA ILE A 4 -38.80 -29.18 22.78
C ILE A 4 -39.29 -27.73 22.61
N LEU A 5 -38.50 -26.72 22.26
CA LEU A 5 -37.05 -26.49 22.26
C LEU A 5 -36.94 -25.00 21.85
N ILE A 6 -36.30 -24.16 22.65
CA ILE A 6 -35.92 -22.80 22.24
C ILE A 6 -34.80 -22.98 21.21
N LEU A 7 -35.07 -22.75 19.93
CA LEU A 7 -33.98 -22.54 18.97
C LEU A 7 -34.16 -21.17 18.34
N ALA A 8 -33.50 -20.20 18.97
CA ALA A 8 -33.18 -18.91 18.38
C ALA A 8 -32.52 -19.18 17.02
N THR A 9 -33.20 -18.85 15.93
CA THR A 9 -32.62 -18.86 14.60
C THR A 9 -31.68 -17.68 14.51
N MET A 10 -30.47 -17.89 15.02
CA MET A 10 -29.31 -17.06 14.76
C MET A 10 -29.06 -17.11 13.26
N VAL A 11 -29.63 -16.13 12.54
CA VAL A 11 -29.34 -15.93 11.13
C VAL A 11 -27.86 -15.61 11.06
N PHE A 12 -27.05 -16.60 10.70
CA PHE A 12 -25.67 -16.41 10.36
C PHE A 12 -25.64 -15.44 9.18
N LEU A 13 -25.14 -14.22 9.45
CA LEU A 13 -24.82 -13.25 8.43
C LEU A 13 -23.93 -13.95 7.39
N ASN A 14 -24.54 -14.31 6.26
CA ASN A 14 -23.80 -14.67 5.07
C ASN A 14 -23.15 -13.39 4.57
N GLY A 15 -22.00 -13.05 5.15
CA GLY A 15 -21.07 -12.09 4.59
C GLY A 15 -20.61 -12.63 3.25
N CYS A 16 -21.35 -12.30 2.19
CA CYS A 16 -20.89 -12.49 0.83
C CYS A 16 -19.72 -11.52 0.65
N LEU A 17 -18.50 -12.02 0.85
CA LEU A 17 -17.29 -11.32 0.44
C LEU A 17 -17.30 -11.32 -1.09
N ALA A 18 -17.99 -10.34 -1.67
CA ALA A 18 -17.87 -10.04 -3.08
C ALA A 18 -16.39 -9.75 -3.34
N THR A 19 -15.70 -10.67 -4.03
CA THR A 19 -14.37 -10.41 -4.57
C THR A 19 -14.52 -9.41 -5.70
N SER A 20 -14.65 -8.14 -5.34
CA SER A 20 -14.64 -7.05 -6.29
C SER A 20 -13.18 -6.82 -6.69
N GLY A 21 -12.60 -7.74 -7.45
CA GLY A 21 -11.28 -7.53 -8.04
C GLY A 21 -11.33 -6.38 -9.06
N GLY A 22 -10.21 -5.72 -9.32
CA GLY A 22 -10.16 -4.56 -10.22
C GLY A 22 -8.73 -4.11 -10.54
N MET A 23 -8.58 -3.37 -11.64
CA MET A 23 -7.29 -2.83 -12.06
C MET A 23 -6.99 -1.50 -11.37
N ARG A 24 -5.84 -1.39 -10.70
CA ARG A 24 -5.35 -0.15 -10.10
C ARG A 24 -4.12 0.35 -10.85
N SER A 25 -4.13 1.62 -11.24
CA SER A 25 -2.94 2.32 -11.74
C SER A 25 -2.23 3.04 -10.60
N PHE A 26 -0.92 2.89 -10.51
CA PHE A 26 -0.06 3.57 -9.56
C PHE A 26 0.88 4.52 -10.28
N THR A 27 0.82 5.78 -9.89
CA THR A 27 1.72 6.85 -10.36
C THR A 27 2.37 7.51 -9.14
N SER A 28 3.57 8.05 -9.32
CA SER A 28 4.24 8.80 -8.27
C SER A 28 4.96 10.03 -8.80
N THR A 29 5.14 10.99 -7.90
CA THR A 29 5.95 12.19 -8.12
C THR A 29 7.03 12.25 -7.04
N PRO A 30 8.32 12.08 -7.40
CA PRO A 30 8.85 11.83 -8.75
C PRO A 30 8.48 10.44 -9.29
N SER A 31 8.57 10.27 -10.62
CA SER A 31 8.36 8.98 -11.29
C SER A 31 9.48 7.98 -10.98
N GLY A 32 9.26 6.71 -11.31
CA GLY A 32 10.22 5.63 -11.02
C GLY A 32 10.32 5.27 -9.54
N ALA A 33 9.24 5.41 -8.76
CA ALA A 33 9.18 4.83 -7.43
C ALA A 33 8.85 3.34 -7.52
N THR A 34 9.45 2.54 -6.63
CA THR A 34 9.13 1.12 -6.46
C THR A 34 7.89 0.98 -5.59
N VAL A 35 6.85 0.38 -6.17
CA VAL A 35 5.59 0.02 -5.51
C VAL A 35 5.63 -1.46 -5.17
N THR A 36 5.58 -1.80 -3.89
CA THR A 36 5.49 -3.18 -3.39
C THR A 36 4.10 -3.44 -2.86
N ILE A 37 3.46 -4.50 -3.34
CA ILE A 37 2.09 -4.88 -3.01
C ILE A 37 2.12 -6.25 -2.35
N ASP A 38 1.55 -6.35 -1.16
CA ASP A 38 1.55 -7.59 -0.37
C ASP A 38 0.86 -8.73 -1.13
N GLY A 39 1.65 -9.73 -1.53
CA GLY A 39 1.18 -10.91 -2.27
C GLY A 39 1.20 -10.80 -3.80
N TYR A 40 1.62 -9.66 -4.36
CA TYR A 40 1.69 -9.42 -5.82
C TYR A 40 3.10 -9.09 -6.33
N GLY A 41 4.00 -8.69 -5.42
CA GLY A 41 5.38 -8.35 -5.76
C GLY A 41 5.61 -6.85 -5.90
N ALA A 42 6.63 -6.47 -6.67
CA ALA A 42 7.02 -5.09 -6.87
C ALA A 42 6.89 -4.67 -8.34
N CYS A 43 6.48 -3.41 -8.57
CA CYS A 43 6.51 -2.74 -9.87
C CYS A 43 7.05 -1.33 -9.74
N GLU A 44 7.47 -0.72 -10.84
CA GLU A 44 7.90 0.68 -10.86
C GLU A 44 6.80 1.56 -11.44
N THR A 45 6.56 2.72 -10.83
CA THR A 45 5.58 3.70 -11.33
C THR A 45 6.06 4.34 -12.64
N PRO A 46 5.19 4.52 -13.66
CA PRO A 46 3.78 4.15 -13.67
C PRO A 46 3.56 2.64 -13.92
N CYS A 47 2.79 1.97 -13.07
CA CYS A 47 2.41 0.56 -13.26
C CYS A 47 0.92 0.34 -12.99
N THR A 48 0.32 -0.63 -13.67
CA THR A 48 -1.06 -1.07 -13.44
C THR A 48 -1.07 -2.49 -12.92
N VAL A 49 -1.78 -2.73 -11.82
CA VAL A 49 -1.85 -4.03 -11.14
C VAL A 49 -3.31 -4.41 -10.89
N LYS A 50 -3.66 -5.67 -11.17
CA LYS A 50 -4.97 -6.22 -10.85
C LYS A 50 -4.99 -6.70 -9.40
N LEU A 51 -5.77 -6.04 -8.56
CA LEU A 51 -5.98 -6.44 -7.16
C LEU A 51 -7.24 -7.33 -7.07
N ASP A 52 -7.19 -8.36 -6.24
CA ASP A 52 -8.30 -9.28 -5.93
C ASP A 52 -9.10 -8.86 -4.69
N GLY A 53 -8.52 -7.99 -3.86
CA GLY A 53 -9.08 -7.51 -2.60
C GLY A 53 -8.26 -6.37 -2.03
N TYR A 54 -8.56 -6.01 -0.78
CA TYR A 54 -7.77 -5.02 -0.04
C TYR A 54 -6.33 -5.50 0.13
N ARG A 55 -5.37 -4.66 -0.25
CA ARG A 55 -3.93 -4.96 -0.13
C ARG A 55 -3.19 -3.78 0.49
N LYS A 56 -2.15 -4.09 1.27
CA LYS A 56 -1.19 -3.07 1.72
C LYS A 56 -0.18 -2.84 0.62
N VAL A 57 0.13 -1.57 0.42
CA VAL A 57 1.05 -1.08 -0.61
C VAL A 57 2.10 -0.23 0.07
N THR A 58 3.36 -0.46 -0.30
CA THR A 58 4.51 0.36 0.10
C THR A 58 5.11 0.99 -1.14
N VAL A 59 5.22 2.31 -1.16
CA VAL A 59 5.88 3.05 -2.25
C VAL A 59 7.16 3.65 -1.71
N ALA A 60 8.28 3.34 -2.36
CA ALA A 60 9.60 3.76 -1.93
C ALA A 60 10.44 4.21 -3.13
N LYS A 61 11.30 5.20 -2.91
CA LYS A 61 12.28 5.65 -3.90
C LYS A 61 13.53 6.13 -3.17
N ALA A 62 14.72 5.88 -3.74
CA ALA A 62 15.98 6.34 -3.17
C ALA A 62 15.97 7.87 -2.97
N GLY A 63 16.34 8.32 -1.76
CA GLY A 63 16.32 9.74 -1.37
C GLY A 63 14.95 10.25 -0.86
N TYR A 64 13.92 9.42 -0.84
CA TYR A 64 12.56 9.78 -0.42
C TYR A 64 12.08 8.92 0.76
N LYS A 65 11.16 9.47 1.57
CA LYS A 65 10.48 8.75 2.63
C LYS A 65 9.52 7.72 2.03
N ALA A 66 9.59 6.47 2.49
CA ALA A 66 8.69 5.43 2.05
C ALA A 66 7.27 5.63 2.63
N GLN A 67 6.26 5.52 1.78
CA GLN A 67 4.85 5.68 2.15
C GLN A 67 4.13 4.34 2.14
N ARG A 68 3.33 4.07 3.17
CA ARG A 68 2.58 2.82 3.34
C ARG A 68 1.10 3.10 3.48
N PHE A 69 0.26 2.45 2.70
CA PHE A 69 -1.19 2.63 2.74
C PHE A 69 -1.92 1.39 2.22
N GLY A 70 -3.22 1.29 2.53
CA GLY A 70 -4.08 0.23 2.03
C GLY A 70 -4.85 0.66 0.80
N VAL A 71 -5.01 -0.25 -0.17
CA VAL A 71 -5.74 -0.01 -1.41
C VAL A 71 -6.77 -1.12 -1.62
N ASN A 72 -8.01 -0.74 -1.88
CA ASN A 72 -9.05 -1.64 -2.36
C ASN A 72 -8.94 -1.79 -3.88
N PRO A 73 -9.43 -2.87 -4.49
CA PRO A 73 -9.49 -2.94 -5.94
C PRO A 73 -10.47 -1.90 -6.51
N GLY A 74 -10.47 -1.74 -7.83
CA GLY A 74 -11.29 -0.76 -8.55
C GLY A 74 -10.44 0.08 -9.49
N SER A 75 -11.07 0.86 -10.35
CA SER A 75 -10.45 1.55 -11.49
C SER A 75 -9.88 2.94 -11.21
N ALA A 76 -9.93 3.42 -9.95
CA ALA A 76 -9.43 4.76 -9.65
C ALA A 76 -7.90 4.75 -9.50
N ASP A 77 -7.25 5.75 -10.09
CA ASP A 77 -5.80 5.91 -10.06
C ASP A 77 -5.32 6.30 -8.66
N VAL A 78 -4.13 5.80 -8.30
CA VAL A 78 -3.44 6.11 -7.06
C VAL A 78 -2.21 6.94 -7.41
N ASN A 79 -2.23 8.23 -7.04
CA ASN A 79 -1.08 9.12 -7.17
C ASN A 79 -0.42 9.33 -5.80
N VAL A 80 0.89 9.06 -5.72
CA VAL A 80 1.67 9.20 -4.49
C VAL A 80 2.75 10.27 -4.67
N ILE A 81 2.66 11.34 -3.88
CA ILE A 81 3.68 12.38 -3.82
C ILE A 81 4.65 12.01 -2.70
N LEU A 82 5.90 11.73 -3.07
CA LEU A 82 6.91 11.33 -2.10
C LEU A 82 7.63 12.55 -1.52
N GLU A 83 7.81 12.54 -0.20
CA GLU A 83 8.59 13.56 0.51
C GLU A 83 10.07 13.19 0.52
N LEU A 84 10.96 14.15 0.29
CA LEU A 84 12.41 13.94 0.41
C LEU A 84 12.77 13.55 1.85
N ALA A 85 13.70 12.61 2.02
CA ALA A 85 14.11 12.12 3.33
C ALA A 85 15.00 13.10 4.14
N ALA A 86 15.15 14.33 3.65
CA ALA A 86 16.11 15.38 4.02
C ALA A 86 17.47 15.28 3.30
N PRO A 87 18.05 16.43 2.92
CA PRO A 87 19.46 16.50 2.52
C PRO A 87 20.31 16.15 3.74
N THR A 88 21.32 15.31 3.60
CA THR A 88 22.42 15.30 4.56
C THR A 88 22.95 16.73 4.61
N GLY A 89 22.79 17.39 5.76
CA GLY A 89 23.37 18.71 6.00
C GLY A 89 24.85 18.67 5.63
N VAL A 90 25.35 19.81 5.14
CA VAL A 90 26.76 20.05 4.83
C VAL A 90 27.65 19.25 5.79
N VAL A 91 28.41 18.31 5.25
CA VAL A 91 29.52 17.74 6.00
C VAL A 91 30.47 18.89 6.21
N ASP A 92 30.48 19.47 7.40
CA ASP A 92 31.49 20.45 7.78
C ASP A 92 32.84 19.75 7.61
N ALA A 93 33.53 20.06 6.51
CA ALA A 93 34.87 19.59 6.19
C ALA A 93 35.91 20.39 7.00
N GLU A 94 35.54 20.89 8.18
CA GLU A 94 36.30 21.88 8.95
C GLU A 94 37.20 21.24 10.03
N ALA A 95 37.49 19.95 9.92
CA ALA A 95 38.36 19.26 10.86
C ALA A 95 39.45 18.44 10.15
N LEU A 96 40.23 19.08 9.28
CA LEU A 96 41.57 18.59 8.96
C LEU A 96 42.57 19.35 9.86
N PRO A 97 43.23 18.70 10.83
CA PRO A 97 44.37 19.31 11.50
C PRO A 97 45.51 19.45 10.49
N ASP A 98 46.03 20.68 10.34
CA ASP A 98 47.29 20.92 9.65
C ASP A 98 48.40 20.13 10.37
N LEU A 99 49.10 19.26 9.64
CA LEU A 99 50.32 18.58 10.09
C LEU A 99 51.54 19.23 9.43
#